data_AF-A0A5J4R4Y9-F1
#
_entry.id   AF-A0A5J4R4Y9-F1
#
_cell.length_a   1.000
_cell.length_b   1.000
_cell.length_c   1.000
_cell.angle_alpha   90.00
_cell.angle_beta   90.00
_cell.angle_gamma   90.00
#
_symmetry.space_group_name_H-M   'P 1'
#
loop_
_entity.id
_entity.type
_entity.pdbx_description
1 polymer ?
#
loop_
_entity_poly.entity_id
_entity_poly.type
_entity_poly.pdbx_seq_one_letter_code
_entity_poly.pdbx_strand_id
1 'polypeptide(L)'
;MKKKQEVTRREFLGLSALGLASLTILPSWTVNGVRIAPSDRIIFGFIGVGRQGVSDFRAFSSCPGVQVVACSDVDSIKRDRFRILTTEWQKKNGVGERCDTYEFYEDLLERKDIDAISIATPDHWHALTAIHACQSGKDVHCQKPLSYTIAESLAMVKAVRSNKRIFQVGSQQRSSEEFQKAISLVRSGAIGHVDKVYVRIGEPPSPFNLPEVPVPANLNFNKWLGPLTNPKIHYQPEICPPIS
;
A
#
# COMPACT_ATOMS: atom_id res chain seq x y z
N MET A 1 -15.13 -57.50 6.56
CA MET A 1 -15.55 -56.37 7.41
C MET A 1 -14.42 -55.33 7.41
N LYS A 2 -14.60 -54.16 6.79
CA LYS A 2 -13.58 -53.09 6.80
C LYS A 2 -13.75 -52.28 8.09
N LYS A 3 -12.70 -52.22 8.94
CA LYS A 3 -12.67 -51.38 10.14
C LYS A 3 -12.82 -49.90 9.74
N LYS A 4 -13.80 -49.20 10.32
CA LYS A 4 -13.86 -47.73 10.30
C LYS A 4 -12.69 -47.20 11.13
N GLN A 5 -11.80 -46.44 10.51
CA GLN A 5 -10.83 -45.63 11.26
C GLN A 5 -11.58 -44.44 11.84
N GLU A 6 -11.65 -44.35 13.17
CA GLU A 6 -12.18 -43.18 13.86
C GLU A 6 -11.09 -42.11 13.91
N VAL A 7 -11.38 -40.96 13.31
CA VAL A 7 -10.53 -39.77 13.38
C VAL A 7 -10.49 -39.31 14.83
N THR A 8 -9.31 -39.26 15.41
CA THR A 8 -9.14 -38.85 16.80
C THR A 8 -9.35 -37.34 16.95
N ARG A 9 -9.82 -36.88 18.12
CA ARG A 9 -10.01 -35.44 18.42
C ARG A 9 -8.74 -34.61 18.16
N ARG A 10 -7.56 -35.20 18.30
CA ARG A 10 -6.26 -34.56 18.05
C ARG A 10 -5.98 -34.40 16.56
N GLU A 11 -6.37 -35.37 15.74
CA GLU A 11 -6.34 -35.25 14.28
C GLU A 11 -7.38 -34.25 13.78
N PHE A 12 -8.58 -34.22 14.36
CA PHE A 12 -9.60 -33.21 14.03
C PHE A 12 -9.15 -31.79 14.37
N LEU A 13 -8.54 -31.57 15.54
CA LEU A 13 -7.98 -30.26 15.93
C LEU A 13 -6.74 -29.89 15.09
N GLY A 14 -5.91 -30.87 14.71
CA GLY A 14 -4.80 -30.69 13.79
C GLY A 14 -5.25 -30.32 12.37
N LEU A 15 -6.34 -30.92 11.89
CA LEU A 15 -6.97 -30.60 10.61
C LEU A 15 -7.72 -29.25 10.64
N SER A 16 -8.26 -28.87 11.79
CA SER A 16 -8.95 -27.58 11.99
C SER A 16 -7.97 -26.39 11.95
N ALA A 17 -6.74 -26.56 12.45
CA ALA A 17 -5.72 -25.51 12.47
C ALA A 17 -5.22 -25.14 11.05
N LEU A 18 -5.24 -26.07 10.10
CA LEU A 18 -4.82 -25.84 8.71
C LEU A 18 -5.96 -25.36 7.80
N GLY A 19 -7.23 -25.54 8.20
CA GLY A 19 -8.40 -25.24 7.37
C GLY A 19 -9.22 -24.01 7.77
N LEU A 20 -9.11 -23.52 9.02
CA LEU A 20 -9.95 -22.41 9.52
C LEU A 20 -9.31 -21.03 9.42
N ALA A 21 -7.99 -20.91 9.19
CA ALA A 21 -7.35 -19.61 9.00
C ALA A 21 -7.86 -18.87 7.75
N SER A 22 -8.43 -19.60 6.78
CA SER A 22 -9.01 -19.10 5.54
C SER A 22 -10.52 -18.82 5.59
N LEU A 23 -11.22 -19.16 6.68
CA LEU A 23 -12.66 -18.93 6.86
C LEU A 23 -12.91 -17.91 7.97
N THR A 24 -12.31 -16.73 7.87
CA THR A 24 -12.77 -15.58 8.65
C THR A 24 -14.04 -15.04 8.01
N ILE A 25 -15.19 -15.53 8.47
CA ILE A 25 -16.47 -14.84 8.21
C ILE A 25 -16.36 -13.49 8.90
N LEU A 26 -16.06 -12.43 8.14
CA LEU A 26 -16.05 -11.08 8.67
C LEU A 26 -17.50 -10.69 8.99
N PRO A 27 -17.87 -10.48 10.27
CA PRO A 27 -19.23 -10.07 10.61
C PRO A 27 -19.48 -8.69 10.02
N SER A 28 -20.65 -8.45 9.41
CA SER A 28 -21.05 -7.12 8.96
C SER A 28 -20.89 -6.10 10.10
N TRP A 29 -20.23 -4.98 9.84
CA TRP A 29 -19.95 -3.92 10.81
C TRP A 29 -20.74 -2.68 10.40
N THR A 30 -20.95 -1.79 11.35
CA THR A 30 -21.70 -0.56 11.14
C THR A 30 -20.75 0.61 11.31
N VAL A 31 -20.50 1.35 10.23
CA VAL A 31 -19.70 2.57 10.27
C VAL A 31 -20.66 3.74 10.08
N ASN A 32 -20.72 4.65 11.05
CA ASN A 32 -21.62 5.81 11.04
C ASN A 32 -23.11 5.45 10.76
N GLY A 33 -23.59 4.35 11.33
CA GLY A 33 -24.97 3.89 11.14
C GLY A 33 -25.24 3.14 9.83
N VAL A 34 -24.27 3.07 8.91
CA VAL A 34 -24.37 2.32 7.65
C VAL A 34 -23.81 0.92 7.83
N ARG A 35 -24.65 -0.11 7.63
CA ARG A 35 -24.23 -1.51 7.64
C ARG A 35 -23.50 -1.82 6.34
N ILE A 36 -22.26 -2.31 6.45
CA ILE A 36 -21.47 -2.72 5.28
C ILE A 36 -21.46 -4.23 5.19
N ALA A 37 -21.98 -4.75 4.07
CA ALA A 37 -21.99 -6.19 3.78
C ALA A 37 -20.54 -6.70 3.66
N PRO A 38 -20.26 -7.97 4.03
CA PRO A 38 -18.92 -8.52 3.87
C PRO A 38 -18.39 -8.49 2.44
N SER A 39 -19.27 -8.60 1.43
CA SER A 39 -18.93 -8.50 0.01
C SER A 39 -18.49 -7.11 -0.44
N ASP A 40 -18.88 -6.07 0.31
CA ASP A 40 -18.59 -4.68 -0.01
C ASP A 40 -17.34 -4.19 0.76
N ARG A 41 -16.56 -5.12 1.33
CA ARG A 41 -15.33 -4.83 2.05
C ARG A 41 -14.13 -4.98 1.15
N ILE A 42 -13.15 -4.12 1.41
CA ILE A 42 -11.81 -4.23 0.86
C ILE A 42 -10.83 -4.33 2.02
N ILE A 43 -10.21 -5.49 2.18
CA ILE A 43 -9.15 -5.74 3.14
C ILE A 43 -7.85 -5.20 2.55
N PHE A 44 -7.25 -4.24 3.24
CA PHE A 44 -6.23 -3.36 2.67
C PHE A 44 -4.91 -3.46 3.44
N GLY A 45 -3.81 -3.60 2.69
CA GLY A 45 -2.44 -3.56 3.20
C GLY A 45 -1.68 -2.31 2.77
N PHE A 46 -0.66 -1.91 3.53
CA PHE A 46 0.20 -0.77 3.19
C PHE A 46 1.66 -1.19 3.07
N ILE A 47 2.34 -0.77 2.02
CA ILE A 47 3.77 -0.99 1.80
C ILE A 47 4.44 0.37 1.68
N GLY A 48 5.34 0.68 2.62
CA GLY A 48 5.85 2.03 2.87
C GLY A 48 4.88 2.84 3.73
N VAL A 49 5.21 3.02 5.02
CA VAL A 49 4.36 3.70 6.01
C VAL A 49 5.02 4.95 6.60
N GLY A 50 5.83 5.62 5.78
CA GLY A 50 6.31 6.98 6.01
C GLY A 50 5.20 8.04 5.86
N ARG A 51 5.58 9.30 5.60
CA ARG A 51 4.64 10.44 5.50
C ARG A 51 3.46 10.17 4.57
N GLN A 52 3.78 9.76 3.35
CA GLN A 52 2.79 9.57 2.29
C GLN A 52 1.91 8.35 2.58
N GLY A 53 2.49 7.24 3.06
CA GLY A 53 1.73 6.07 3.47
C GLY A 53 0.72 6.37 4.58
N VAL A 54 1.07 7.23 5.55
CA VAL A 54 0.12 7.69 6.59
C VAL A 54 -0.96 8.62 6.00
N SER A 55 -0.62 9.47 5.02
CA SER A 55 -1.61 10.28 4.30
C SER A 55 -2.60 9.40 3.54
N ASP A 56 -2.10 8.38 2.83
CA ASP A 56 -2.92 7.42 2.09
C ASP A 56 -3.79 6.61 3.05
N PHE A 57 -3.25 6.20 4.20
CA PHE A 57 -4.03 5.54 5.25
C PHE A 57 -5.20 6.41 5.70
N ARG A 58 -4.99 7.68 6.01
CA ARG A 58 -6.09 8.59 6.41
C ARG A 58 -7.15 8.74 5.32
N ALA A 59 -6.74 8.79 4.05
CA ALA A 59 -7.67 8.87 2.93
C ALA A 59 -8.48 7.57 2.77
N PHE A 60 -7.82 6.42 2.63
CA PHE A 60 -8.50 5.14 2.41
C PHE A 60 -9.30 4.66 3.62
N SER A 61 -8.80 4.88 4.84
CA SER A 61 -9.51 4.50 6.07
C SER A 61 -10.78 5.32 6.33
N SER A 62 -10.97 6.42 5.59
CA SER A 62 -12.22 7.19 5.58
C SER A 62 -13.26 6.65 4.59
N CYS A 63 -12.84 5.81 3.64
CA CYS A 63 -13.76 5.20 2.69
C CYS A 63 -14.57 4.09 3.38
N PRO A 64 -15.91 4.11 3.28
CA PRO A 64 -16.74 3.01 3.78
C PRO A 64 -16.30 1.68 3.17
N GLY A 65 -16.16 0.65 4.02
CA GLY A 65 -15.87 -0.72 3.61
C GLY A 65 -14.39 -1.05 3.54
N VAL A 66 -13.50 -0.07 3.66
CA VAL A 66 -12.06 -0.33 3.79
C VAL A 66 -11.74 -0.82 5.20
N GLN A 67 -11.05 -1.97 5.28
CA GLN A 67 -10.49 -2.49 6.52
C GLN A 67 -8.98 -2.65 6.39
N VAL A 68 -8.23 -1.79 7.07
CA VAL A 68 -6.77 -1.88 7.11
C VAL A 68 -6.35 -2.97 8.10
N VAL A 69 -5.52 -3.92 7.65
CA VAL A 69 -5.16 -5.11 8.46
C VAL A 69 -3.67 -5.40 8.55
N ALA A 70 -2.84 -4.77 7.73
CA ALA A 70 -1.41 -5.03 7.69
C ALA A 70 -0.60 -3.86 7.14
N CYS A 71 0.66 -3.77 7.56
CA CYS A 71 1.63 -2.90 6.91
C CYS A 71 3.02 -3.52 6.78
N SER A 72 3.80 -2.99 5.84
CA SER A 72 5.21 -3.29 5.67
C SER A 72 6.03 -2.01 5.50
N ASP A 73 7.17 -1.97 6.17
CA ASP A 73 8.21 -0.96 6.02
C ASP A 73 9.52 -1.57 6.49
N VAL A 74 10.67 -1.12 5.99
CA VAL A 74 11.99 -1.61 6.42
C VAL A 74 12.48 -0.90 7.70
N ASP A 75 11.77 0.14 8.13
CA ASP A 75 11.98 0.88 9.36
C ASP A 75 11.00 0.43 10.45
N SER A 76 11.50 -0.18 11.53
CA SER A 76 10.66 -0.73 12.60
C SER A 76 9.84 0.34 13.33
N ILE A 77 10.38 1.56 13.48
CA ILE A 77 9.69 2.65 14.15
C ILE A 77 8.49 3.13 13.32
N LYS A 78 8.62 3.15 11.98
CA LYS A 78 7.49 3.48 11.09
C LYS A 78 6.40 2.42 11.17
N ARG A 79 6.77 1.13 11.22
CA ARG A 79 5.82 0.01 11.41
C ARG A 79 5.04 0.14 12.72
N ASP A 80 5.74 0.39 13.83
CA ASP A 80 5.11 0.54 15.14
C ASP A 80 4.17 1.73 15.21
N ARG A 81 4.59 2.89 14.68
CA ARG A 81 3.72 4.07 14.57
C ARG A 81 2.46 3.76 13.76
N PHE A 82 2.59 3.09 12.62
CA PHE A 82 1.46 2.77 11.77
C PHE A 82 0.49 1.79 12.44
N ARG A 83 1.02 0.79 13.15
CA ARG A 83 0.23 -0.15 13.96
C ARG A 83 -0.59 0.57 15.01
N ILE A 84 0.02 1.51 15.75
CA ILE A 84 -0.70 2.34 16.74
C ILE A 84 -1.85 3.12 16.08
N LEU A 85 -1.56 3.85 14.99
CA LEU A 85 -2.56 4.63 14.26
C LEU A 85 -3.72 3.75 13.75
N THR A 86 -3.41 2.54 13.27
CA THR A 86 -4.40 1.59 12.78
C THR A 86 -5.26 1.06 13.93
N THR A 87 -4.65 0.68 15.05
CA THR A 87 -5.37 0.25 16.26
C THR A 87 -6.30 1.34 16.79
N GLU A 88 -5.85 2.60 16.84
CA GLU A 88 -6.67 3.74 17.28
C GLU A 88 -7.87 3.96 16.36
N TRP A 89 -7.65 3.92 15.04
CA TRP A 89 -8.72 4.01 14.05
C TRP A 89 -9.70 2.85 14.18
N GLN A 90 -9.23 1.61 14.39
CA GLN A 90 -10.08 0.43 14.59
C GLN A 90 -10.93 0.57 15.85
N LYS A 91 -10.35 0.99 16.97
CA LYS A 91 -11.10 1.23 18.22
C LYS A 91 -12.18 2.28 18.02
N LYS A 92 -11.85 3.39 17.35
CA LYS A 92 -12.81 4.47 17.05
C LYS A 92 -14.00 4.01 16.20
N ASN A 93 -13.78 3.06 15.29
CA ASN A 93 -14.81 2.56 14.37
C ASN A 93 -15.47 1.25 14.84
N GLY A 94 -15.20 0.77 16.07
CA GLY A 94 -15.80 -0.45 16.60
C GLY A 94 -15.35 -1.72 15.87
N VAL A 95 -14.11 -1.74 15.41
CA VAL A 95 -13.50 -2.79 14.58
C VAL A 95 -12.60 -3.65 15.45
N GLY A 96 -12.54 -4.95 15.15
CA GLY A 96 -11.54 -5.83 15.75
C GLY A 96 -10.12 -5.32 15.51
N GLU A 97 -9.33 -5.26 16.58
CA GLU A 97 -7.93 -4.83 16.54
C GLU A 97 -7.10 -5.82 15.70
N ARG A 98 -6.47 -5.30 14.65
CA ARG A 98 -5.69 -6.11 13.69
C ARG A 98 -4.76 -5.24 12.85
N CYS A 99 -3.46 -5.35 13.05
CA CYS A 99 -2.48 -4.73 12.16
C CYS A 99 -1.18 -5.52 12.21
N ASP A 100 -1.07 -6.57 11.39
CA ASP A 100 0.15 -7.36 11.27
C ASP A 100 1.25 -6.51 10.61
N THR A 101 2.47 -6.55 11.14
CA THR A 101 3.58 -5.74 10.63
C THR A 101 4.67 -6.64 10.05
N TYR A 102 5.22 -6.23 8.91
CA TYR A 102 6.23 -7.01 8.18
C TYR A 102 7.42 -6.15 7.80
N GLU A 103 8.64 -6.65 7.97
CA GLU A 103 9.83 -5.95 7.46
C GLU A 103 9.96 -6.10 5.94
N PHE A 104 9.69 -7.30 5.43
CA PHE A 104 9.71 -7.60 4.00
C PHE A 104 8.29 -7.53 3.45
N TYR A 105 8.10 -6.80 2.34
CA TYR A 105 6.76 -6.62 1.79
C TYR A 105 6.25 -7.91 1.14
N GLU A 106 7.14 -8.79 0.72
CA GLU A 106 6.83 -10.11 0.19
C GLU A 106 5.99 -10.93 1.17
N ASP A 107 6.32 -10.90 2.46
CA ASP A 107 5.57 -11.60 3.53
C ASP A 107 4.13 -11.06 3.65
N LEU A 108 3.95 -9.74 3.50
CA LEU A 108 2.61 -9.13 3.43
C LEU A 108 1.86 -9.61 2.19
N LEU A 109 2.54 -9.79 1.06
CA LEU A 109 1.92 -10.25 -0.19
C LEU A 109 1.44 -11.71 -0.12
N GLU A 110 2.03 -12.54 0.74
CA GLU A 110 1.59 -13.93 0.97
C GLU A 110 0.21 -14.04 1.64
N ARG A 111 -0.26 -12.97 2.28
CA ARG A 111 -1.58 -12.93 2.89
C ARG A 111 -2.71 -13.04 1.87
N LYS A 112 -3.47 -14.13 1.94
CA LYS A 112 -4.57 -14.42 1.01
C LYS A 112 -5.85 -13.62 1.24
N ASP A 113 -5.99 -13.04 2.42
CA ASP A 113 -7.13 -12.20 2.78
C ASP A 113 -6.93 -10.73 2.41
N ILE A 114 -5.75 -10.29 1.97
CA ILE A 114 -5.56 -8.91 1.50
C ILE A 114 -5.99 -8.83 0.03
N ASP A 115 -7.05 -8.04 -0.22
CA ASP A 115 -7.63 -7.79 -1.53
C ASP A 115 -6.79 -6.78 -2.33
N ALA A 116 -6.33 -5.72 -1.66
CA ALA A 116 -5.62 -4.62 -2.31
C ALA A 116 -4.57 -3.98 -1.39
N ILE A 117 -3.61 -3.28 -2.01
CA ILE A 117 -2.51 -2.63 -1.29
C ILE A 117 -2.32 -1.17 -1.72
N SER A 118 -1.79 -0.35 -0.81
CA SER A 118 -1.16 0.94 -1.16
C SER A 118 0.35 0.83 -1.12
N ILE A 119 1.02 1.30 -2.18
CA ILE A 119 2.47 1.39 -2.29
C ILE A 119 2.87 2.86 -2.19
N ALA A 120 3.58 3.20 -1.11
CA ALA A 120 4.13 4.53 -0.83
C ALA A 120 5.62 4.43 -0.42
N THR A 121 6.34 3.50 -1.05
CA THR A 121 7.80 3.34 -0.94
C THR A 121 8.53 4.44 -1.71
N PRO A 122 9.87 4.51 -1.64
CA PRO A 122 10.65 5.25 -2.63
C PRO A 122 10.37 4.76 -4.07
N ASP A 123 10.53 5.65 -5.04
CA ASP A 123 10.16 5.42 -6.44
C ASP A 123 10.89 4.25 -7.11
N HIS A 124 12.16 4.01 -6.72
CA HIS A 124 12.94 2.87 -7.18
C HIS A 124 12.36 1.50 -6.78
N TRP A 125 11.41 1.45 -5.84
CA TRP A 125 10.72 0.22 -5.44
C TRP A 125 9.36 0.01 -6.11
N HIS A 126 8.74 1.07 -6.65
CA HIS A 126 7.36 1.02 -7.10
C HIS A 126 7.08 -0.10 -8.10
N ALA A 127 7.93 -0.23 -9.12
CA ALA A 127 7.71 -1.19 -10.20
C ALA A 127 7.76 -2.65 -9.73
N LEU A 128 8.79 -3.02 -8.96
CA LEU A 128 8.94 -4.38 -8.44
C LEU A 128 7.78 -4.73 -7.51
N THR A 129 7.50 -3.88 -6.52
CA THR A 129 6.42 -4.12 -5.55
C THR A 129 5.06 -4.22 -6.24
N ALA A 130 4.77 -3.36 -7.22
CA ALA A 130 3.53 -3.40 -7.98
C ALA A 130 3.38 -4.67 -8.80
N ILE A 131 4.45 -5.12 -9.48
CA ILE A 131 4.45 -6.34 -10.28
C ILE A 131 4.21 -7.55 -9.37
N HIS A 132 4.94 -7.65 -8.25
CA HIS A 132 4.77 -8.73 -7.28
C HIS A 132 3.36 -8.73 -6.70
N ALA A 133 2.82 -7.57 -6.32
CA ALA A 133 1.46 -7.47 -5.81
C ALA A 133 0.43 -7.97 -6.84
N CYS A 134 0.59 -7.60 -8.11
CA CYS A 134 -0.29 -8.07 -9.17
C CYS A 134 -0.22 -9.60 -9.35
N GLN A 135 1.00 -10.16 -9.31
CA GLN A 135 1.24 -11.61 -9.40
C GLN A 135 0.67 -12.37 -8.20
N SER A 136 0.67 -11.74 -7.02
CA SER A 136 0.03 -12.25 -5.79
C SER A 136 -1.48 -12.02 -5.76
N GLY A 137 -2.10 -11.59 -6.86
CA GLY A 137 -3.54 -11.44 -7.00
C GLY A 137 -4.12 -10.18 -6.36
N LYS A 138 -3.30 -9.20 -5.96
CA LYS A 138 -3.75 -7.98 -5.27
C LYS A 138 -4.00 -6.84 -6.25
N ASP A 139 -5.03 -6.05 -5.97
CA ASP A 139 -5.20 -4.75 -6.60
C ASP A 139 -4.26 -3.72 -5.98
N VAL A 140 -3.88 -2.71 -6.75
CA VAL A 140 -2.77 -1.82 -6.39
C VAL A 140 -3.16 -0.35 -6.50
N HIS A 141 -2.97 0.39 -5.42
CA HIS A 141 -2.76 1.83 -5.45
C HIS A 141 -1.26 2.12 -5.31
N CYS A 142 -0.68 2.90 -6.22
CA CYS A 142 0.77 3.16 -6.21
C CYS A 142 1.06 4.65 -6.35
N GLN A 143 1.90 5.18 -5.47
CA GLN A 143 2.27 6.58 -5.47
C GLN A 143 3.05 6.99 -6.73
N LYS A 144 3.08 8.30 -6.94
CA LYS A 144 3.88 8.95 -7.98
C LYS A 144 5.29 9.28 -7.44
N PRO A 145 6.32 9.37 -8.31
CA PRO A 145 6.31 8.98 -9.73
C PRO A 145 6.11 7.48 -9.91
N LEU A 146 5.45 7.04 -10.99
CA LEU A 146 4.98 5.65 -11.13
C LEU A 146 6.12 4.62 -11.17
N SER A 147 7.19 4.94 -11.88
CA SER A 147 8.40 4.11 -12.01
C SER A 147 9.59 5.00 -12.37
N TYR A 148 10.79 4.42 -12.29
CA TYR A 148 12.04 5.12 -12.61
C TYR A 148 12.30 5.12 -14.13
N THR A 149 11.94 4.04 -14.82
CA THR A 149 12.14 3.91 -16.28
C THR A 149 10.85 3.62 -17.06
N ILE A 150 10.85 3.89 -18.36
CA ILE A 150 9.75 3.51 -19.26
C ILE A 150 9.60 1.97 -19.33
N ALA A 151 10.73 1.25 -19.32
CA ALA A 151 10.72 -0.22 -19.36
C ALA A 151 9.99 -0.82 -18.15
N GLU A 152 10.24 -0.28 -16.95
CA GLU A 152 9.51 -0.62 -15.74
C GLU A 152 8.01 -0.34 -15.86
N SER A 153 7.63 0.86 -16.35
CA SER A 153 6.22 1.22 -16.58
C SER A 153 5.52 0.21 -17.50
N LEU A 154 6.16 -0.19 -18.61
CA LEU A 154 5.62 -1.19 -19.52
C LEU A 154 5.50 -2.58 -18.87
N ALA A 155 6.47 -2.96 -18.05
CA ALA A 155 6.41 -4.21 -17.28
C ALA A 155 5.26 -4.20 -16.26
N MET A 156 5.02 -3.08 -15.57
CA MET A 156 3.87 -2.91 -14.68
C MET A 156 2.55 -3.04 -15.44
N VAL A 157 2.40 -2.37 -16.59
CA VAL A 157 1.19 -2.48 -17.44
C VAL A 157 0.95 -3.93 -17.84
N LYS A 158 2.00 -4.67 -18.23
CA LYS A 158 1.89 -6.10 -18.54
C LYS A 158 1.42 -6.91 -17.34
N ALA A 159 2.02 -6.69 -16.16
CA ALA A 159 1.65 -7.41 -14.94
C ALA A 159 0.19 -7.17 -14.55
N VAL A 160 -0.28 -5.92 -14.59
CA VAL A 160 -1.67 -5.54 -14.30
C VAL A 160 -2.64 -6.26 -15.24
N ARG A 161 -2.38 -6.21 -16.56
CA ARG A 161 -3.25 -6.81 -17.58
C ARG A 161 -3.27 -8.34 -17.51
N SER A 162 -2.11 -8.97 -17.38
CA SER A 162 -1.99 -10.43 -17.33
C SER A 162 -2.65 -11.03 -16.10
N ASN A 163 -2.58 -10.33 -14.96
CA ASN A 163 -3.20 -10.78 -13.71
C ASN A 163 -4.61 -10.23 -13.50
N LYS A 164 -5.16 -9.45 -14.46
CA LYS A 164 -6.50 -8.85 -14.40
C LYS A 164 -6.72 -8.08 -13.08
N ARG A 165 -5.76 -7.25 -12.70
CA ARG A 165 -5.82 -6.45 -11.46
C ARG A 165 -6.27 -5.03 -11.73
N ILE A 166 -6.85 -4.40 -10.72
CA ILE A 166 -7.11 -2.96 -10.71
C ILE A 166 -5.81 -2.26 -10.29
N PHE A 167 -5.46 -1.22 -11.04
CA PHE A 167 -4.29 -0.39 -10.72
C PHE A 167 -4.67 1.09 -10.78
N GLN A 168 -4.37 1.82 -9.71
CA GLN A 168 -4.54 3.26 -9.64
C GLN A 168 -3.22 3.95 -9.27
N VAL A 169 -2.83 4.92 -10.08
CA VAL A 169 -1.74 5.85 -9.74
C VAL A 169 -2.25 6.88 -8.73
N GLY A 170 -1.47 7.18 -7.69
CA GLY A 170 -1.73 8.21 -6.67
C GLY A 170 -1.65 9.65 -7.18
N SER A 171 -2.23 9.93 -8.36
CA SER A 171 -2.32 11.27 -8.94
C SER A 171 -3.49 12.05 -8.32
N GLN A 172 -3.34 12.48 -7.06
CA GLN A 172 -4.44 13.06 -6.27
C GLN A 172 -5.16 14.23 -6.95
N GLN A 173 -4.40 15.12 -7.61
CA GLN A 173 -4.95 16.26 -8.35
C GLN A 173 -5.91 15.85 -9.47
N ARG A 174 -5.85 14.61 -9.99
CA ARG A 174 -6.82 14.15 -10.98
C ARG A 174 -8.20 13.90 -10.37
N SER A 175 -8.31 13.75 -9.05
CA SER A 175 -9.58 13.44 -8.37
C SER A 175 -10.09 14.56 -7.48
N SER A 176 -9.29 15.61 -7.26
CA SER A 176 -9.68 16.78 -6.47
C SER A 176 -10.72 17.64 -7.19
N GLU A 177 -11.65 18.20 -6.43
CA GLU A 177 -12.83 18.92 -6.95
C GLU A 177 -12.45 20.12 -7.82
N GLU A 178 -11.42 20.88 -7.43
CA GLU A 178 -10.96 22.07 -8.14
C GLU A 178 -10.42 21.72 -9.53
N PHE A 179 -9.71 20.60 -9.66
CA PHE A 179 -9.20 20.12 -10.94
C PHE A 179 -10.30 19.50 -11.79
N GLN A 180 -11.24 18.77 -11.19
CA GLN A 180 -12.44 18.29 -11.89
C GLN A 180 -13.25 19.45 -12.45
N LYS A 181 -13.39 20.54 -11.68
CA LYS A 181 -14.04 21.78 -12.14
C LYS A 181 -13.27 22.44 -13.27
N ALA A 182 -11.94 22.57 -13.16
CA ALA A 182 -11.10 23.11 -14.22
C ALA A 182 -11.24 22.30 -15.52
N ILE A 183 -11.21 20.97 -15.44
CA ILE A 183 -11.43 20.07 -16.58
C ILE A 183 -12.82 20.30 -17.20
N SER A 184 -13.86 20.43 -16.37
CA SER A 184 -15.21 20.72 -16.84
C SER A 184 -15.30 22.04 -17.61
N LEU A 185 -14.68 23.11 -17.09
CA LEU A 185 -14.66 24.43 -17.74
C LEU A 185 -13.92 24.41 -19.08
N VAL A 186 -12.81 23.68 -19.18
CA VAL A 186 -12.07 23.50 -20.43
C VAL A 186 -12.93 22.73 -21.44
N ARG A 187 -13.49 21.59 -21.03
CA ARG A 187 -14.26 20.70 -21.93
C ARG A 187 -15.57 21.31 -22.41
N SER A 188 -16.21 22.16 -21.61
CA SER A 188 -17.44 22.86 -22.02
C SER A 188 -17.17 24.06 -22.94
N GLY A 189 -15.91 24.43 -23.15
CA GLY A 189 -15.54 25.64 -23.90
C GLY A 189 -15.75 26.94 -23.11
N ALA A 190 -16.03 26.88 -21.82
CA ALA A 190 -16.34 28.06 -20.99
C ALA A 190 -15.20 29.08 -20.89
N ILE A 191 -13.95 28.66 -21.15
CA ILE A 191 -12.77 29.54 -21.12
C ILE A 191 -12.26 29.90 -22.54
N GLY A 192 -12.99 29.51 -23.58
CA GLY A 192 -12.58 29.72 -24.98
C GLY A 192 -11.44 28.82 -25.44
N HIS A 193 -10.78 29.22 -26.53
CA HIS A 193 -9.64 28.49 -27.09
C HIS A 193 -8.39 28.66 -26.21
N VAL A 194 -7.83 27.55 -25.74
CA VAL A 194 -6.60 27.55 -24.93
C VAL A 194 -5.39 27.51 -25.86
N ASP A 195 -4.68 28.64 -25.97
CA ASP A 195 -3.45 28.74 -26.76
C ASP A 195 -2.19 28.37 -25.96
N LYS A 196 -2.14 28.72 -24.66
CA LYS A 196 -0.95 28.56 -23.83
C LYS A 196 -1.27 28.22 -22.38
N VAL A 197 -0.47 27.33 -21.78
CA VAL A 197 -0.53 26.96 -20.38
C VAL A 197 0.83 27.21 -19.72
N TYR A 198 0.83 27.93 -18.60
CA TYR A 198 2.03 28.14 -17.79
C TYR A 198 1.99 27.21 -16.58
N VAL A 199 3.07 26.45 -16.38
CA VAL A 199 3.19 25.48 -15.30
C VAL A 199 4.52 25.71 -14.58
N ARG A 200 4.49 25.75 -13.26
CA ARG A 200 5.69 25.78 -12.41
C ARG A 200 5.67 24.60 -11.45
N ILE A 201 6.72 23.78 -11.48
CA ILE A 201 6.89 22.63 -10.58
C ILE A 201 8.28 22.73 -9.96
N GLY A 202 8.36 23.29 -8.76
CA GLY A 202 9.57 23.30 -7.92
C GLY A 202 10.86 23.76 -8.62
N GLU A 203 11.97 23.44 -7.98
CA GLU A 203 13.32 23.53 -8.57
C GLU A 203 13.76 22.12 -9.00
N PRO A 204 14.67 21.99 -9.99
CA PRO A 204 15.21 20.69 -10.37
C PRO A 204 15.99 20.03 -9.22
N PRO A 205 16.13 18.69 -9.22
CA PRO A 205 16.93 18.01 -8.22
C PRO A 205 18.42 18.40 -8.33
N SER A 206 19.09 18.53 -7.19
CA SER A 206 20.54 18.71 -7.13
C SER A 206 21.27 17.35 -7.07
N PRO A 207 22.52 17.26 -7.57
CA PRO A 207 23.33 16.07 -7.36
C PRO A 207 23.46 15.72 -5.88
N PHE A 208 23.44 14.42 -5.57
CA PHE A 208 23.64 13.92 -4.22
C PHE A 208 25.07 14.24 -3.74
N ASN A 209 25.19 15.11 -2.74
CA ASN A 209 26.45 15.62 -2.20
C ASN A 209 26.46 15.66 -0.66
N LEU A 210 25.52 14.96 -0.02
CA LEU A 210 25.39 14.93 1.42
C LEU A 210 26.48 14.02 2.04
N PRO A 211 26.92 14.30 3.27
CA PRO A 211 27.91 13.47 3.95
C PRO A 211 27.28 12.18 4.46
N GLU A 212 28.09 11.12 4.53
CA GLU A 212 27.68 9.85 5.12
C GLU A 212 27.49 9.97 6.62
N VAL A 213 26.39 9.42 7.12
CA VAL A 213 26.09 9.31 8.54
C VAL A 213 25.70 7.87 8.90
N PRO A 214 25.86 7.44 10.16
CA PRO A 214 25.52 6.09 10.58
C PRO A 214 24.05 5.74 10.31
N VAL A 215 23.81 4.53 9.81
CA VAL A 215 22.46 3.98 9.63
C VAL A 215 21.82 3.76 11.01
N PRO A 216 20.60 4.26 11.25
CA PRO A 216 19.87 4.00 12.49
C PRO A 216 19.56 2.51 12.67
N ALA A 217 19.66 2.01 13.91
CA ALA A 217 19.48 0.58 14.21
C ALA A 217 18.08 0.02 13.85
N ASN A 218 17.07 0.90 13.76
CA ASN A 218 15.70 0.54 13.38
C ASN A 218 15.51 0.36 11.86
N LEU A 219 16.47 0.80 11.04
CA LEU A 219 16.32 0.85 9.58
C LEU A 219 17.19 -0.20 8.90
N ASN A 220 16.55 -1.10 8.14
CA ASN A 220 17.25 -1.95 7.20
C ASN A 220 17.57 -1.18 5.91
N PHE A 221 18.66 -0.41 5.91
CA PHE A 221 19.01 0.46 4.80
C PHE A 221 19.35 -0.30 3.50
N ASN A 222 19.91 -1.51 3.60
CA ASN A 222 20.16 -2.36 2.43
C ASN A 222 18.86 -2.71 1.70
N LYS A 223 17.80 -3.01 2.46
CA LYS A 223 16.47 -3.24 1.89
C LYS A 223 15.80 -1.94 1.45
N TRP A 224 16.08 -0.82 2.11
CA TRP A 224 15.64 0.48 1.61
C TRP A 224 16.23 0.79 0.22
N LEU A 225 17.53 0.55 0.02
CA LEU A 225 18.21 0.73 -1.27
C LEU A 225 17.66 -0.21 -2.35
N GLY A 226 17.46 -1.48 -2.01
CA GLY A 226 16.80 -2.42 -2.89
C GLY A 226 17.48 -2.59 -4.26
N PRO A 227 16.78 -2.33 -5.38
CA PRO A 227 17.36 -2.46 -6.72
C PRO A 227 18.42 -1.40 -7.06
N LEU A 228 18.63 -0.39 -6.20
CA LEU A 228 19.69 0.59 -6.43
C LEU A 228 21.07 -0.06 -6.25
N THR A 229 21.88 -0.05 -7.32
CA THR A 229 23.23 -0.65 -7.33
C THR A 229 24.37 0.36 -7.19
N ASN A 230 24.06 1.65 -6.99
CA ASN A 230 25.08 2.69 -6.92
C ASN A 230 25.74 2.72 -5.52
N PRO A 231 27.02 2.34 -5.40
CA PRO A 231 27.70 2.26 -4.10
C PRO A 231 27.94 3.63 -3.45
N LYS A 232 27.71 4.74 -4.17
CA LYS A 232 27.82 6.09 -3.62
C LYS A 232 26.61 6.51 -2.79
N ILE A 233 25.49 5.78 -2.88
CA ILE A 233 24.28 6.09 -2.11
C ILE A 233 24.46 5.51 -0.72
N HIS A 234 24.70 6.39 0.25
CA HIS A 234 24.76 6.07 1.67
C HIS A 234 23.52 6.63 2.38
N TYR A 235 23.30 6.20 3.62
CA TYR A 235 22.18 6.67 4.40
C TYR A 235 22.33 8.15 4.73
N GLN A 236 21.24 8.89 4.55
CA GLN A 236 21.10 10.27 5.00
C GLN A 236 19.62 10.56 5.34
N PRO A 237 19.30 11.21 6.48
CA PRO A 237 17.93 11.47 6.87
C PRO A 237 17.19 12.44 5.94
N GLU A 238 17.86 13.15 5.04
CA GLU A 238 17.19 13.96 4.02
C GLU A 238 16.59 13.11 2.90
N ILE A 239 17.26 12.00 2.52
CA ILE A 239 16.78 11.09 1.45
C ILE A 239 15.87 10.00 2.01
N CYS A 240 16.17 9.51 3.22
CA CYS A 240 15.41 8.52 3.95
C CYS A 240 14.99 9.13 5.29
N PRO A 241 14.01 10.06 5.28
CA PRO A 241 13.58 10.71 6.50
C PRO A 241 13.07 9.68 7.51
N PRO A 242 13.35 9.90 8.81
CA PRO A 242 12.90 9.03 9.88
C PRO A 242 11.37 9.18 10.03
N ILE A 243 10.86 9.58 11.18
CA ILE A 243 9.43 9.84 11.35
C ILE A 243 9.11 11.27 10.88
N SER A 244 8.09 11.39 10.04
CA SER A 244 7.47 12.65 9.59
C SER A 244 6.05 12.83 10.11
#